data_AF-A0A966FQ75-F1
#
_entry.id   AF-A0A966FQ75-F1
#
_cell.length_a   1.000
_cell.length_b   1.000
_cell.length_c   1.000
_cell.angle_alpha   90.00
_cell.angle_beta   90.00
_cell.angle_gamma   90.00
#
_symmetry.space_group_name_H-M   'P 1'
#
loop_
_entity.id
_entity.type
_entity.pdbx_description
1 polymer ?
#
loop_
_entity_poly.entity_id
_entity_poly.type
_entity_poly.pdbx_seq_one_letter_code
_entity_poly.pdbx_strand_id
1 'polypeptide(L)' 'QSNILLFAADKRVAREEAPRAYKDVDAVVEPIVGEGLANLVVRTKPLLVIKG' A
#
# COMPACT_ATOMS: atom_id res chain seq x y z
N GLN A 1 -2.47 4.42 15.16
CA GLN A 1 -3.59 4.60 14.22
C GLN A 1 -3.11 5.43 13.05
N SER A 2 -3.36 4.98 11.82
CA SER A 2 -3.03 5.74 10.60
C SER A 2 -4.18 6.69 10.28
N ASN A 3 -3.89 8.00 10.14
CA ASN A 3 -4.91 9.00 9.83
C ASN A 3 -5.09 9.12 8.31
N ILE A 4 -5.74 8.13 7.69
CA ILE A 4 -5.97 8.06 6.24
C ILE A 4 -7.47 8.22 5.98
N LEU A 5 -7.86 9.21 5.19
CA LEU A 5 -9.24 9.38 4.76
C LEU A 5 -9.56 8.40 3.62
N LEU A 6 -10.68 7.67 3.74
CA LEU A 6 -11.12 6.71 2.73
C LEU A 6 -12.51 7.06 2.22
N PHE A 7 -12.62 7.27 0.91
CA PHE A 7 -13.88 7.32 0.18
C PHE A 7 -13.97 6.05 -0.67
N ALA A 8 -15.05 5.28 -0.52
CA ALA A 8 -15.25 4.03 -1.25
C ALA A 8 -16.65 3.99 -1.87
N ALA A 9 -16.77 3.61 -3.15
CA ALA A 9 -18.09 3.40 -3.77
C ALA A 9 -18.80 2.19 -3.15
N ASP A 10 -18.09 1.09 -2.92
CA ASP A 10 -18.57 -0.07 -2.17
C ASP A 10 -17.65 -0.40 -0.98
N LYS A 11 -18.22 -0.41 0.22
CA LYS A 11 -17.52 -0.77 1.46
C LYS A 11 -17.08 -2.23 1.48
N ARG A 12 -17.78 -3.13 0.78
CA ARG A 12 -17.43 -4.55 0.70
C ARG A 12 -16.13 -4.72 -0.09
N VAL A 13 -16.06 -4.15 -1.28
CA VAL A 13 -14.85 -4.17 -2.13
C VAL A 13 -13.67 -3.54 -1.40
N ALA A 14 -13.86 -2.38 -0.76
CA ALA A 14 -12.79 -1.74 0.02
C ALA A 14 -12.25 -2.61 1.17
N ARG A 15 -13.07 -3.51 1.73
CA ARG A 15 -12.63 -4.47 2.77
C ARG A 15 -11.84 -5.64 2.20
N GLU A 16 -12.13 -6.05 0.97
CA GLU A 16 -11.37 -7.10 0.27
C GLU A 16 -9.95 -6.61 -0.02
N GLU A 17 -9.78 -5.29 -0.25
CA GLU A 17 -8.48 -4.64 -0.43
C GLU A 17 -7.85 -4.11 0.87
N ALA A 18 -8.34 -4.52 2.04
CA ALA A 18 -7.74 -4.09 3.30
C ALA A 18 -6.22 -4.38 3.31
N PRO A 19 -5.36 -3.55 3.94
CA PRO A 19 -3.91 -3.72 3.85
C PRO A 19 -3.41 -5.14 4.13
N ARG A 20 -4.06 -5.85 5.06
CA ARG A 20 -3.76 -7.24 5.45
C ARG A 20 -4.11 -8.30 4.40
N ALA A 21 -4.83 -7.94 3.33
CA ALA A 21 -5.12 -8.82 2.21
C ALA A 21 -3.91 -8.94 1.25
N TYR A 22 -2.96 -8.00 1.34
CA TYR A 22 -1.72 -8.01 0.58
C TYR A 22 -0.54 -8.38 1.46
N LYS A 23 0.57 -8.76 0.79
CA LYS A 23 1.87 -8.89 1.44
C LYS A 23 2.32 -7.53 1.97
N ASP A 24 3.20 -7.55 2.97
CA ASP A 24 3.93 -6.35 3.34
C ASP A 24 4.77 -5.87 2.14
N VAL A 25 4.54 -4.63 1.72
CA VAL A 25 5.22 -4.03 0.57
C VAL A 25 6.72 -3.86 0.84
N ASP A 26 7.10 -3.58 2.09
CA ASP A 26 8.50 -3.38 2.44
C ASP A 26 9.26 -4.72 2.28
N ALA A 27 8.65 -5.84 2.69
CA ALA A 27 9.20 -7.19 2.49
C ALA A 27 9.29 -7.64 1.01
N VAL A 28 8.53 -7.01 0.11
CA VAL A 28 8.63 -7.25 -1.34
C VAL A 28 9.74 -6.40 -1.95
N VAL A 29 9.89 -5.15 -1.51
CA VAL A 29 10.84 -4.18 -2.08
C VAL A 29 12.27 -4.45 -1.61
N GLU A 30 12.47 -4.78 -0.33
CA GLU A 30 13.78 -5.02 0.28
C GLU A 30 14.69 -5.98 -0.51
N PRO A 31 14.26 -7.19 -0.90
CA PRO A 31 15.11 -8.11 -1.65
C PRO A 31 15.44 -7.58 -3.06
N ILE A 32 14.53 -6.87 -3.71
CA ILE A 32 14.75 -6.31 -5.06
C ILE A 32 15.87 -5.26 -5.02
N VAL A 33 15.84 -4.40 -4.01
CA VAL A 33 16.87 -3.37 -3.81
C VAL A 33 18.18 -4.02 -3.34
N GLY A 34 18.11 -5.00 -2.43
CA GLY A 34 19.28 -5.73 -1.92
C GLY A 34 20.07 -6.46 -3.01
N GLU A 35 19.39 -7.04 -3.99
CA GLU A 35 19.99 -7.70 -5.16
C GLU A 35 20.40 -6.73 -6.27
N GLY A 36 20.24 -5.41 -6.06
CA GLY A 36 20.63 -4.38 -7.03
C GLY A 36 19.76 -4.34 -8.29
N LEU A 37 18.59 -4.98 -8.29
CA LEU A 37 17.66 -5.02 -9.42
C LEU A 37 16.93 -3.68 -9.61
N ALA A 38 16.82 -2.88 -8.55
CA ALA A 38 16.27 -1.53 -8.59
C ALA A 38 16.90 -0.64 -7.51
N ASN A 39 16.94 0.67 -7.79
CA ASN A 39 17.37 1.67 -6.81
C ASN A 39 16.15 2.25 -6.08
N LEU A 40 16.17 2.22 -4.75
CA LEU A 40 15.14 2.88 -3.95
C LEU A 40 15.26 4.41 -4.09
N VAL A 41 14.19 5.06 -4.55
CA VAL A 41 14.17 6.53 -4.74
C VAL A 41 13.43 7.23 -3.61
N VAL A 42 12.19 6.81 -3.34
CA VAL A 42 11.33 7.44 -2.33
C VAL A 42 10.31 6.43 -1.82
N ARG A 43 9.88 6.61 -0.57
CA ARG A 43 8.73 5.92 0.02
C ARG A 43 7.64 6.94 0.31
N THR A 44 6.44 6.71 -0.22
CA THR A 44 5.29 7.57 0.00
C THR A 44 4.36 7.00 1.08
N LYS A 45 3.51 7.86 1.64
CA LYS A 45 2.45 7.45 2.57
C LYS A 45 1.14 8.11 2.14
N PRO A 46 0.03 7.37 2.07
CA PRO A 46 -1.25 7.94 1.67
C PRO A 46 -1.82 8.84 2.77
N LEU A 47 -2.48 9.93 2.35
CA LEU A 47 -3.28 10.80 3.22
C LEU A 47 -4.79 10.63 2.95
N LEU A 48 -5.13 10.49 1.68
CA LEU A 48 -6.48 10.30 1.17
C LEU A 48 -6.47 9.17 0.15
N VAL A 49 -7.52 8.37 0.17
CA VAL A 49 -7.68 7.23 -0.72
C VAL A 49 -9.13 7.24 -1.22
N ILE A 50 -9.31 7.31 -2.55
CA ILE A 50 -10.61 7.22 -3.21
C ILE A 50 -10.65 5.90 -3.97
N LYS A 51 -11.62 5.04 -3.65
CA LYS A 51 -11.89 3.75 -4.29
C LYS A 51 -13.30 3.74 -4.84
N GLY A 52 -13.52 3.05 -5.93
CA GLY A 52 -14.84 2.86 -6.50
C GLY A 52 -14.79 1.88 -7.63
#